data_AF-A0A380TGH4-F1
#
_entry.id   AF-A0A380TGH4-F1
#
_cell.length_a   1.000
_cell.length_b   1.000
_cell.length_c   1.000
_cell.angle_alpha   90.00
_cell.angle_beta   90.00
_cell.angle_gamma   90.00
#
_symmetry.space_group_name_H-M   'P 1'
#
loop_
_entity.id
_entity.type
_entity.pdbx_description
1 polymer ?
#
loop_
_entity_poly.entity_id
_entity_poly.type
_entity_poly.pdbx_seq_one_letter_code
_entity_poly.pdbx_strand_id
1 'polypeptide(L)'
;MPDVIAPLLSFISTALVAVVAAVLSYAAGKGMKRHEWDLNIRREKVAIRQRLYAEFLAEANRLILQSIEEKSSTVTSFFKLTRKFSEIELISPDTVSAAAKSICDHVICSHAVQQKMETNFYELKQAFILQARQEIASFEK
;
A
#
# COMPACT_ATOMS: atom_id res chain seq x y z
N MET A 1 -29.76 34.53 55.46
CA MET A 1 -29.82 33.43 54.47
C MET A 1 -28.89 33.59 53.24
N PRO A 2 -27.75 34.31 53.26
CA PRO A 2 -26.79 34.27 52.14
C PRO A 2 -25.85 33.06 52.16
N ASP A 3 -25.67 32.39 53.31
CA ASP A 3 -24.62 31.37 53.51
C ASP A 3 -24.84 30.06 52.75
N VAL A 4 -26.07 29.78 52.29
CA VAL A 4 -26.40 28.53 51.57
C VAL A 4 -26.41 28.74 50.04
N ILE A 5 -26.60 29.98 49.58
CA ILE A 5 -26.78 30.29 48.15
C ILE A 5 -25.43 30.29 47.43
N ALA A 6 -24.39 30.86 48.05
CA ALA A 6 -23.04 30.90 47.49
C ALA A 6 -22.40 29.52 47.22
N PRO A 7 -22.42 28.54 48.15
CA PRO A 7 -21.86 27.22 47.88
C PRO A 7 -22.66 26.43 46.83
N LEU A 8 -23.97 26.63 46.77
CA LEU A 8 -24.84 25.96 45.79
C LEU A 8 -24.61 26.47 44.36
N LEU A 9 -24.39 27.78 44.21
CA LEU A 9 -23.97 28.40 42.94
C LEU A 9 -22.60 27.91 42.47
N SER A 10 -21.63 27.81 43.39
CA SER A 10 -20.29 27.27 43.10
C SER A 10 -20.32 25.79 42.71
N PHE A 11 -21.22 25.00 43.32
CA PHE A 11 -21.40 23.61 42.95
C PHE A 11 -21.98 23.47 41.54
N ILE A 12 -23.02 24.23 41.21
CA ILE A 12 -23.64 24.21 39.88
C ILE A 12 -22.66 24.68 38.80
N SER A 13 -21.89 25.74 39.06
CA SER A 13 -20.89 26.23 38.10
C SER A 13 -19.78 25.21 37.86
N THR A 14 -19.27 24.57 38.93
CA THR A 14 -18.25 23.52 38.82
C THR A 14 -18.78 22.29 38.08
N ALA A 15 -20.02 21.87 38.38
CA ALA A 15 -20.67 20.75 37.70
C ALA A 15 -20.86 21.04 36.20
N LEU A 16 -21.26 22.27 35.84
CA LEU A 16 -21.43 22.68 34.45
C LEU A 16 -20.09 22.63 33.70
N VAL A 17 -19.01 23.16 34.30
CA VAL A 17 -17.66 23.11 33.72
C VAL A 17 -17.20 21.66 33.54
N ALA A 18 -17.44 20.79 34.53
CA ALA A 18 -17.09 19.37 34.43
C ALA A 18 -17.84 18.67 33.28
N VAL A 19 -19.13 18.95 33.09
CA VAL A 19 -19.92 18.41 31.98
C VAL A 19 -19.38 18.90 30.63
N VAL A 20 -19.09 20.20 30.50
CA VAL A 20 -18.50 20.75 29.27
C VAL A 20 -17.14 20.12 28.99
N ALA A 21 -16.28 19.98 30.00
CA ALA A 21 -14.99 19.32 29.89
C ALA A 21 -15.12 17.85 29.47
N ALA A 22 -16.10 17.12 30.00
CA ALA A 22 -16.37 15.72 29.65
C ALA A 22 -16.83 15.59 28.19
N VAL A 23 -17.74 16.46 27.74
CA VAL A 23 -18.22 16.49 26.34
C VAL A 23 -17.08 16.82 25.38
N LEU A 24 -16.26 17.84 25.70
CA LEU A 24 -15.11 18.21 24.88
C LEU A 24 -14.07 17.09 24.83
N SER A 25 -13.78 16.44 25.96
CA SER A 25 -12.84 15.31 26.03
C SER A 25 -13.33 14.12 25.22
N TYR A 26 -14.63 13.82 25.27
CA TYR A 26 -15.24 12.75 24.48
C TYR A 26 -15.19 13.06 22.98
N ALA A 27 -15.55 14.28 22.58
CA ALA A 27 -15.51 14.71 21.18
C ALA A 27 -14.08 14.69 20.62
N ALA A 28 -13.12 15.23 21.37
CA ALA A 28 -11.70 15.21 21.01
C ALA A 28 -11.16 13.77 20.90
N GLY A 29 -11.45 12.91 21.89
CA GLY A 29 -11.03 11.51 21.89
C GLY A 29 -11.62 10.70 20.73
N LYS A 30 -12.87 10.98 20.35
CA LYS A 30 -13.52 10.32 19.19
C LYS A 30 -12.91 10.77 17.86
N GLY A 31 -12.61 12.06 17.72
CA GLY A 31 -11.94 12.60 16.53
C GLY A 31 -10.53 12.03 16.35
N MET A 32 -9.74 12.06 17.42
CA MET A 32 -8.36 11.57 17.42
C MET A 32 -8.30 10.07 17.08
N LYS A 33 -9.12 9.23 17.72
CA LYS A 33 -9.16 7.78 17.44
C LYS A 33 -9.53 7.46 15.98
N ARG A 34 -10.47 8.21 15.40
CA ARG A 34 -10.84 8.03 13.98
C ARG A 34 -9.69 8.40 13.05
N HIS A 35 -8.97 9.47 13.37
CA HIS A 35 -7.83 9.91 12.58
C HIS A 35 -6.66 8.93 12.68
N GLU A 36 -6.33 8.46 13.88
CA GLU A 36 -5.33 7.41 14.10
C GLU A 36 -5.68 6.13 13.35
N TRP A 37 -6.96 5.75 13.35
CA TRP A 37 -7.42 4.57 12.63
C TRP A 37 -7.30 4.72 11.11
N ASP A 38 -7.69 5.87 10.55
CA ASP A 38 -7.54 6.14 9.11
C ASP A 38 -6.06 6.13 8.69
N LEU A 39 -5.19 6.77 9.48
CA LEU A 39 -3.74 6.74 9.26
C LEU A 39 -3.18 5.32 9.30
N ASN A 40 -3.65 4.50 10.24
CA ASN A 40 -3.20 3.12 10.36
C ASN A 40 -3.64 2.27 9.15
N ILE A 41 -4.88 2.42 8.69
CA ILE A 41 -5.39 1.74 7.48
C ILE A 41 -4.57 2.15 6.26
N ARG A 42 -4.28 3.45 6.08
CA ARG A 42 -3.46 3.93 4.97
C ARG A 42 -2.05 3.34 5.01
N ARG A 43 -1.41 3.34 6.18
CA ARG A 43 -0.08 2.74 6.37
C ARG A 43 -0.08 1.25 6.06
N GLU A 44 -1.10 0.52 6.51
CA GLU A 44 -1.25 -0.92 6.22
C GLU A 44 -1.40 -1.18 4.72
N LYS A 45 -2.25 -0.42 4.03
CA LYS A 45 -2.42 -0.52 2.57
C LYS A 45 -1.12 -0.26 1.81
N VAL A 46 -0.36 0.77 2.21
CA VAL A 46 0.95 1.08 1.62
C VAL A 46 1.93 -0.07 1.85
N ALA A 47 2.01 -0.60 3.06
CA ALA A 47 2.93 -1.69 3.41
C ALA A 47 2.62 -2.97 2.62
N ILE A 48 1.35 -3.34 2.48
CA ILE A 48 0.92 -4.51 1.69
C ILE A 48 1.36 -4.37 0.23
N ARG A 49 1.15 -3.20 -0.37
CA ARG A 49 1.50 -2.95 -1.78
C ARG A 49 3.00 -2.88 -2.00
N GLN A 50 3.74 -2.19 -1.14
CA GLN A 50 5.21 -2.16 -1.18
C GLN A 50 5.79 -3.58 -1.14
N ARG A 51 5.28 -4.41 -0.23
CA ARG A 51 5.69 -5.81 -0.12
C ARG A 51 5.36 -6.59 -1.39
N LEU A 52 4.14 -6.47 -1.90
CA LEU A 52 3.71 -7.15 -3.13
C LEU A 52 4.60 -6.78 -4.33
N TYR A 53 4.84 -5.49 -4.54
CA TYR A 53 5.67 -5.01 -5.67
C TYR A 53 7.13 -5.44 -5.53
N ALA A 54 7.67 -5.46 -4.31
CA ALA A 54 9.02 -5.95 -4.06
C ALA A 54 9.14 -7.45 -4.34
N GLU A 55 8.18 -8.26 -3.86
CA GLU A 55 8.13 -9.70 -4.10
C GLU A 55 7.96 -10.01 -5.60
N PHE A 56 7.09 -9.27 -6.30
CA PHE A 56 6.92 -9.39 -7.75
C PHE A 56 8.22 -9.12 -8.51
N LEU A 57 8.89 -8.01 -8.21
CA LEU A 57 10.17 -7.68 -8.84
C LEU A 57 11.26 -8.69 -8.51
N ALA A 58 11.30 -9.21 -7.29
CA ALA A 58 12.25 -10.23 -6.90
C ALA A 58 12.08 -11.51 -7.72
N GLU A 59 10.84 -11.99 -7.91
CA GLU A 59 10.55 -13.17 -8.73
C GLU A 59 10.83 -12.90 -10.22
N ALA A 60 10.51 -11.70 -10.73
CA ALA A 60 10.86 -11.32 -12.10
C ALA A 60 12.39 -11.33 -12.31
N ASN A 61 13.16 -10.71 -11.41
CA ASN A 61 14.63 -10.72 -11.48
C ASN A 61 15.18 -12.16 -11.41
N ARG A 62 14.62 -13.00 -10.52
CA ARG A 62 15.02 -14.41 -10.39
C ARG A 62 14.85 -15.16 -11.71
N LEU A 63 13.70 -14.99 -12.37
CA LEU A 63 13.43 -15.64 -13.65
C LEU A 63 14.30 -15.08 -14.78
N ILE A 64 14.57 -13.78 -14.82
CA ILE A 64 15.53 -13.22 -15.81
C ILE A 64 16.92 -13.82 -15.63
N LEU A 65 17.42 -13.90 -14.40
CA LEU A 65 18.71 -14.54 -14.13
C LEU A 65 18.69 -16.01 -14.55
N GLN A 66 17.60 -16.72 -14.25
CA GLN A 66 17.44 -18.11 -14.68
C GLN A 66 17.43 -18.24 -16.21
N SER A 67 16.86 -17.30 -16.97
CA SER A 67 16.91 -17.37 -18.45
C SER A 67 18.31 -17.25 -19.05
N ILE A 68 19.25 -16.68 -18.30
CA ILE A 68 20.66 -16.60 -18.72
C ILE A 68 21.31 -18.00 -18.63
N GLU A 69 21.00 -18.75 -17.57
CA GLU A 69 21.54 -20.10 -17.35
C GLU A 69 20.78 -21.18 -18.14
N GLU A 70 19.45 -21.11 -18.14
CA GLU A 70 18.56 -22.08 -18.76
C GLU A 70 17.47 -21.35 -19.55
N LYS A 71 17.55 -21.41 -20.89
CA LYS A 71 16.59 -20.76 -21.79
C LYS A 71 15.20 -21.43 -21.81
N SER A 72 15.02 -22.59 -21.20
CA SER A 72 13.72 -23.29 -21.17
C SER A 72 13.35 -23.64 -19.73
N SER A 73 12.83 -22.67 -18.99
CA SER A 73 12.32 -22.94 -17.65
C SER A 73 11.02 -23.74 -17.68
N THR A 74 10.86 -24.65 -16.72
CA THR A 74 9.60 -25.36 -16.48
C THR A 74 8.47 -24.37 -16.20
N VAL A 75 7.28 -24.62 -16.74
CA VAL A 75 6.08 -23.76 -16.58
C VAL A 75 5.77 -23.46 -15.11
N THR A 76 6.07 -24.38 -14.20
CA THR A 76 5.91 -24.21 -12.74
C THR A 76 6.77 -23.07 -12.17
N SER A 77 7.89 -22.72 -12.81
CA SER A 77 8.76 -21.62 -12.40
C SER A 77 8.05 -20.26 -12.49
N PHE A 78 7.11 -20.11 -13.42
CA PHE A 78 6.35 -18.87 -13.63
C PHE A 78 5.17 -18.71 -12.68
N PHE A 79 4.72 -19.78 -12.01
CA PHE A 79 3.54 -19.75 -11.15
C PHE A 79 3.60 -18.63 -10.10
N LYS A 80 4.76 -18.45 -9.47
CA LYS A 80 4.95 -17.38 -8.46
C LYS A 80 4.83 -15.99 -9.07
N LEU A 81 5.43 -15.78 -10.25
CA LEU A 81 5.35 -14.50 -10.97
C LEU A 81 3.92 -14.20 -11.38
N THR A 82 3.23 -15.14 -12.03
CA THR A 82 1.85 -14.96 -12.51
C THR A 82 0.89 -14.75 -11.35
N ARG A 83 1.04 -15.48 -10.25
CA ARG A 83 0.25 -15.27 -9.03
C ARG A 83 0.41 -13.84 -8.51
N LYS A 84 1.65 -13.36 -8.40
CA LYS A 84 1.94 -12.00 -7.91
C LYS A 84 1.40 -10.94 -8.88
N PHE A 85 1.48 -11.20 -10.18
CA PHE A 85 0.86 -10.34 -11.19
C PHE A 85 -0.66 -10.27 -11.01
N SER A 86 -1.36 -11.38 -10.82
CA SER A 86 -2.81 -11.37 -10.55
C SER A 86 -3.16 -10.66 -9.23
N GLU A 87 -2.32 -10.79 -8.19
CA GLU A 87 -2.46 -10.01 -6.96
C GLU A 87 -2.34 -8.49 -7.26
N ILE A 88 -1.41 -8.08 -8.14
CA ILE A 88 -1.24 -6.68 -8.57
C ILE A 88 -2.48 -6.20 -9.36
N GLU A 89 -2.96 -6.97 -10.33
CA GLU A 89 -4.14 -6.64 -11.14
C GLU A 89 -5.39 -6.45 -10.29
N LEU A 90 -5.52 -7.19 -9.19
CA LEU A 90 -6.68 -7.10 -8.30
C LEU A 90 -6.70 -5.81 -7.46
N ILE A 91 -5.53 -5.33 -7.03
CA ILE A 91 -5.45 -4.29 -6.00
C ILE A 91 -4.86 -2.97 -6.48
N SER A 92 -4.22 -2.94 -7.64
CA SER A 92 -3.45 -1.78 -8.13
C SER A 92 -4.15 -1.11 -9.32
N PRO A 93 -3.91 0.19 -9.56
CA PRO A 93 -4.40 0.89 -10.73
C PRO A 93 -3.92 0.28 -12.05
N ASP A 94 -4.68 0.49 -13.12
CA ASP A 94 -4.37 0.00 -14.46
C ASP A 94 -2.97 0.40 -14.95
N THR A 95 -2.46 1.57 -14.54
CA THR A 95 -1.11 2.02 -14.92
C THR A 95 -0.01 1.14 -14.35
N VAL A 96 -0.16 0.66 -13.12
CA VAL A 96 0.78 -0.23 -12.44
C VAL A 96 0.62 -1.65 -12.98
N SER A 97 -0.61 -2.09 -13.18
CA SER A 97 -0.93 -3.39 -13.77
C SER A 97 -0.39 -3.52 -15.21
N ALA A 98 -0.52 -2.48 -16.04
CA ALA A 98 0.04 -2.46 -17.39
C ALA A 98 1.57 -2.52 -17.38
N ALA A 99 2.23 -1.80 -16.47
CA ALA A 99 3.69 -1.87 -16.34
C ALA A 99 4.15 -3.25 -15.84
N ALA A 100 3.42 -3.86 -14.90
CA ALA A 100 3.68 -5.22 -14.44
C ALA A 100 3.48 -6.25 -15.56
N LYS A 101 2.46 -6.08 -16.39
CA LYS A 101 2.21 -6.93 -17.56
C LYS A 101 3.38 -6.89 -18.53
N SER A 102 3.91 -5.71 -18.84
CA SER A 102 5.09 -5.59 -19.71
C SER A 102 6.31 -6.32 -19.15
N ILE A 103 6.50 -6.34 -17.83
CA ILE A 103 7.53 -7.15 -17.17
C ILE A 103 7.26 -8.65 -17.34
N CYS A 104 6.03 -9.10 -17.09
CA CYS A 104 5.65 -10.51 -17.25
C CYS A 104 5.86 -10.98 -18.70
N ASP A 105 5.38 -10.21 -19.67
CA ASP A 105 5.53 -10.51 -21.10
C ASP A 105 7.02 -10.62 -21.45
N HIS A 106 7.84 -9.69 -20.95
CA HIS A 106 9.29 -9.72 -21.15
C HIS A 106 9.94 -10.96 -20.52
N VAL A 107 9.62 -11.28 -19.26
CA VAL A 107 10.16 -12.45 -18.57
C VAL A 107 9.75 -13.75 -19.27
N ILE A 108 8.52 -13.88 -19.76
CA ILE A 108 8.09 -15.07 -20.51
C ILE A 108 8.86 -15.19 -21.83
N CYS A 109 9.02 -14.07 -22.56
CA CYS A 109 9.74 -14.04 -23.82
C CYS A 109 11.26 -14.29 -23.65
N SER A 110 11.87 -13.94 -22.51
CA SER A 110 13.29 -14.19 -22.26
C SER A 110 13.62 -15.69 -22.12
N HIS A 111 12.61 -16.49 -21.78
CA HIS A 111 12.65 -17.96 -21.77
C HIS A 111 12.14 -18.59 -23.07
N ALA A 112 11.92 -17.79 -24.13
CA ALA A 112 11.62 -18.31 -25.45
C ALA A 112 12.91 -18.48 -26.26
N VAL A 113 13.08 -19.65 -26.89
CA VAL A 113 14.33 -20.06 -27.56
C VAL A 113 14.74 -19.14 -28.74
N GLN A 114 13.82 -18.35 -29.31
CA GLN A 114 14.02 -17.65 -30.59
C GLN A 114 13.69 -16.14 -30.60
N GLN A 115 13.40 -15.49 -29.47
CA GLN A 115 13.05 -14.07 -29.49
C GLN A 115 14.24 -13.15 -29.18
N LYS A 116 14.55 -12.25 -30.14
CA LYS A 116 15.32 -11.03 -29.86
C LYS A 116 14.39 -10.07 -29.13
N MET A 117 14.75 -9.74 -27.90
CA MET A 117 14.00 -8.76 -27.11
C MET A 117 14.45 -7.36 -27.51
N GLU A 118 13.52 -6.56 -28.06
CA GLU A 118 13.81 -5.16 -28.44
C GLU A 118 13.91 -4.24 -27.23
N THR A 119 13.18 -4.54 -26.15
CA THR A 119 13.09 -3.68 -24.97
C THR A 119 13.97 -4.19 -23.83
N ASN A 120 14.72 -3.30 -23.19
CA ASN A 120 15.59 -3.65 -22.07
C ASN A 120 14.77 -3.90 -20.79
N PHE A 121 15.00 -5.04 -20.12
CA PHE A 121 14.37 -5.36 -18.83
C PHE A 121 14.56 -4.25 -17.78
N TYR A 122 15.71 -3.58 -17.79
CA TYR A 122 15.99 -2.46 -16.89
C TYR A 122 15.00 -1.30 -17.08
N GLU A 123 14.67 -0.96 -18.32
CA GLU A 123 13.74 0.14 -18.63
C GLU A 123 12.32 -0.21 -18.18
N LEU A 124 11.89 -1.46 -18.39
CA LEU A 124 10.59 -1.95 -17.92
C LEU A 124 10.50 -1.92 -16.39
N LYS A 125 11.57 -2.33 -15.71
CA LYS A 125 11.69 -2.25 -14.25
C LYS A 125 11.58 -0.81 -13.76
N GLN A 126 12.25 0.15 -14.41
CA GLN A 126 12.16 1.56 -14.04
C GLN A 126 10.76 2.13 -14.26
N ALA A 127 10.11 1.79 -15.37
CA ALA A 127 8.74 2.21 -15.66
C ALA A 127 7.77 1.70 -14.58
N PHE A 128 7.88 0.43 -14.20
CA PHE A 128 7.07 -0.13 -13.11
C PHE A 128 7.34 0.54 -11.77
N ILE A 129 8.61 0.75 -11.39
CA ILE A 129 8.97 1.42 -10.13
C ILE A 129 8.42 2.84 -10.09
N LEU A 130 8.46 3.57 -11.20
CA LEU A 130 7.92 4.92 -11.29
C LEU A 130 6.41 4.92 -11.03
N GLN A 131 5.65 4.04 -11.70
CA GLN A 131 4.19 3.92 -11.50
C GLN A 131 3.86 3.47 -10.07
N ALA A 132 4.56 2.46 -9.55
CA ALA A 132 4.36 1.97 -8.18
C ALA A 132 4.64 3.05 -7.12
N ARG A 133 5.69 3.87 -7.31
CA ARG A 133 6.00 4.99 -6.40
C ARG A 133 4.93 6.09 -6.47
N GLN A 134 4.44 6.41 -7.67
CA GLN A 134 3.36 7.38 -7.84
C GLN A 134 2.08 6.91 -7.16
N GLU A 135 1.74 5.62 -7.31
CA GLU A 135 0.62 5.03 -6.59
C GLU A 135 0.82 5.13 -5.08
N ILE A 136 1.96 4.69 -4.53
CA ILE A 136 2.23 4.75 -3.09
C ILE A 136 2.12 6.17 -2.56
N ALA A 137 2.72 7.14 -3.26
CA ALA A 137 2.66 8.56 -2.89
C ALA A 137 1.24 9.13 -2.90
N SER A 138 0.30 8.51 -3.64
CA SER A 138 -1.11 8.93 -3.62
C SER A 138 -1.83 8.60 -2.31
N PHE A 139 -1.33 7.65 -1.51
CA PHE A 139 -1.89 7.30 -0.19
C PHE A 139 -1.38 8.16 0.96
N GLU A 140 -0.25 8.84 0.75
CA GLU A 140 0.39 9.73 1.73
C GLU A 140 -0.25 11.14 1.74
N LYS A 141 -1.13 11.44 0.77
CA LYS A 141 -1.90 12.69 0.67
C LYS A 141 -3.25 12.58 1.37
#